data_AF-A0A816AQ96-F1
#
_entry.id   AF-A0A816AQ96-F1
#
_cell.length_a   1.000
_cell.length_b   1.000
_cell.length_c   1.000
_cell.angle_alpha   90.00
_cell.angle_beta   90.00
_cell.angle_gamma   90.00
#
_symmetry.space_group_name_H-M   'P 1'
#
loop_
_entity.id
_entity.type
_entity.pdbx_description
1 polymer ?
#
loop_
_entity_poly.entity_id
_entity_poly.type
_entity_poly.pdbx_seq_one_letter_code
_entity_poly.pdbx_strand_id
1 'polypeptide(L)'
;MTNKADHNQSEAGVVDLNIISNELVKSKKKCCGLTVNDALKLCSSALVPLMIGVLSVVFTILQLQIAQKNREKDLQIANLTRQQDYEIAELRRQQDQNISNQLREKDLQIANLTRQQDYLIAEQRRQQDIELAREQREQEREFDDRRQKDQVLSSYLKDMSDMLLQTNITVYSETRSTIFRAKTLAVIRQLDPKRNAFLIQFL
;
A
#
# COMPACT_ATOMS: atom_id res chain seq x y z
N MET A 1 19.58 -10.83 31.45
CA MET A 1 20.49 -10.28 32.47
C MET A 1 19.75 -9.16 33.19
N THR A 2 19.99 -9.01 34.50
CA THR A 2 19.31 -8.21 35.55
C THR A 2 18.13 -8.95 36.21
N ASN A 3 18.26 -9.53 37.43
CA ASN A 3 18.45 -8.92 38.78
C ASN A 3 17.40 -7.82 39.05
N LYS A 4 16.76 -7.67 40.21
CA LYS A 4 16.72 -8.33 41.53
C LYS A 4 15.74 -7.47 42.37
N ALA A 5 15.10 -8.06 43.39
CA ALA A 5 14.56 -7.40 44.61
C ALA A 5 13.33 -6.48 44.46
N ASP A 6 12.38 -6.37 45.40
CA ASP A 6 12.08 -6.99 46.70
C ASP A 6 10.59 -6.64 46.98
N HIS A 7 9.75 -7.59 47.40
CA HIS A 7 9.29 -7.78 48.79
C HIS A 7 8.55 -6.60 49.44
N ASN A 8 7.21 -6.71 49.57
CA ASN A 8 6.52 -6.81 50.87
C ASN A 8 4.99 -6.72 50.71
N GLN A 9 4.33 -7.86 50.93
CA GLN A 9 2.89 -7.96 51.15
C GLN A 9 2.60 -7.74 52.64
N SER A 10 1.61 -6.88 52.90
CA SER A 10 0.83 -6.88 54.14
C SER A 10 0.07 -8.19 54.30
N GLU A 11 -0.11 -8.66 55.55
CA GLU A 11 -1.45 -8.92 56.09
C GLU A 11 -1.43 -9.24 57.60
N ALA A 12 -2.49 -8.74 58.26
CA ALA A 12 -3.17 -9.22 59.47
C ALA A 12 -2.31 -9.76 60.65
N GLY A 13 -2.39 -9.22 61.86
CA GLY A 13 -3.60 -8.89 62.60
C GLY A 13 -4.04 -10.08 63.45
N VAL A 14 -3.58 -10.18 64.69
CA VAL A 14 -4.26 -10.94 65.76
C VAL A 14 -4.03 -10.23 67.10
N VAL A 15 -5.15 -10.03 67.79
CA VAL A 15 -5.36 -9.50 69.13
C VAL A 15 -4.78 -10.45 70.17
N ASP A 16 -4.12 -9.91 71.20
CA ASP A 16 -4.23 -10.50 72.54
C ASP A 16 -4.19 -9.43 73.63
N LEU A 17 -5.27 -9.42 74.41
CA LEU A 17 -5.46 -8.67 75.64
C LEU A 17 -4.72 -9.37 76.80
N ASN A 18 -4.58 -8.60 77.88
CA ASN A 18 -4.36 -9.01 79.28
C ASN A 18 -2.94 -9.02 79.83
N ILE A 19 -2.90 -8.72 81.14
CA ILE A 19 -1.74 -8.61 82.05
C ILE A 19 -1.15 -7.19 81.93
N ILE A 20 -1.41 -6.23 82.83
CA ILE A 20 -1.19 -6.26 84.28
C ILE A 20 -2.20 -5.33 84.97
N SER A 21 -3.02 -5.90 85.86
CA SER A 21 -3.61 -5.19 86.99
C SER A 21 -2.78 -5.50 88.24
N ASN A 22 -2.78 -4.54 89.17
CA ASN A 22 -2.40 -4.67 90.58
C ASN A 22 -0.90 -4.55 90.92
N GLU A 23 -0.48 -3.35 91.28
CA GLU A 23 -0.06 -3.10 92.67
C GLU A 23 -0.39 -1.66 93.06
N LEU A 24 -1.28 -1.56 94.05
CA LEU A 24 -1.67 -0.35 94.72
C LEU A 24 -1.23 -0.50 96.18
N VAL A 25 -0.74 0.60 96.75
CA VAL A 25 -0.63 0.90 98.18
C VAL A 25 0.70 0.54 98.88
N LYS A 26 1.52 1.58 99.11
CA LYS A 26 1.74 2.02 100.50
C LYS A 26 2.04 3.51 100.65
N SER A 27 1.05 4.18 101.21
CA SER A 27 1.02 5.54 101.76
C SER A 27 2.03 5.76 102.89
N LYS A 28 2.58 6.99 102.99
CA LYS A 28 2.56 7.74 104.27
C LYS A 28 3.02 9.21 104.13
N LYS A 29 2.17 10.09 104.72
CA LYS A 29 2.46 11.38 105.38
C LYS A 29 2.79 12.56 104.44
N LYS A 30 2.29 13.78 104.61
CA LYS A 30 1.59 14.46 105.72
C LYS A 30 0.96 15.76 105.16
N CYS A 31 -0.21 16.08 105.71
CA CYS A 31 -0.83 17.37 106.01
C CYS A 31 -0.32 18.69 105.38
N CYS A 32 -1.32 19.44 104.89
CA CYS A 32 -1.54 20.89 105.01
C CYS A 32 -0.63 21.85 104.22
N GLY A 33 -1.24 22.45 103.19
CA GLY A 33 -0.77 23.67 102.53
C GLY A 33 -1.24 23.73 101.08
N LEU A 34 -2.44 24.26 100.81
CA LEU A 34 -2.85 24.58 99.44
C LEU A 34 -1.85 25.60 98.88
N THR A 35 -0.89 25.08 98.13
CA THR A 35 0.16 25.86 97.49
C THR A 35 -0.29 26.08 96.06
N VAL A 36 -0.14 27.30 95.55
CA VAL A 36 -0.52 27.74 94.19
C VAL A 36 -0.10 26.75 93.10
N ASN A 37 0.95 25.97 93.34
CA ASN A 37 1.46 24.91 92.48
C ASN A 37 0.49 23.74 92.21
N ASP A 38 -0.39 23.36 93.15
CA ASP A 38 -1.36 22.27 92.91
C ASP A 38 -2.57 22.77 92.10
N ALA A 39 -2.97 24.03 92.29
CA ALA A 39 -3.94 24.69 91.41
C ALA A 39 -3.37 24.88 89.99
N LEU A 40 -2.08 25.18 89.86
CA LEU A 40 -1.39 25.29 88.58
C LEU A 40 -1.32 23.94 87.84
N LYS A 41 -1.11 22.83 88.55
CA LYS A 41 -1.14 21.46 87.98
C LYS A 41 -2.53 21.03 87.53
N LEU A 42 -3.58 21.43 88.25
CA LEU A 42 -4.97 21.19 87.85
C LEU A 42 -5.38 22.07 86.65
N CYS A 43 -4.90 23.31 86.59
CA CYS A 43 -5.10 24.17 85.42
C CYS A 43 -4.37 23.63 84.19
N SER A 44 -3.12 23.15 84.32
CA SER A 44 -2.38 22.61 83.18
C SER A 44 -2.95 21.29 82.67
N SER A 45 -3.46 20.42 83.56
CA SER A 45 -4.08 19.15 83.17
C SER A 45 -5.40 19.33 82.41
N ALA A 46 -6.14 20.40 82.66
CA ALA A 46 -7.36 20.74 81.91
C ALA A 46 -7.08 21.60 80.65
N LEU A 47 -6.07 22.48 80.69
CA LEU A 47 -5.76 23.40 79.59
C LEU A 47 -5.11 22.69 78.39
N VAL A 48 -4.22 21.72 78.64
CA VAL A 48 -3.49 21.03 77.56
C VAL A 48 -4.45 20.26 76.62
N PRO A 49 -5.39 19.44 77.12
CA PRO A 49 -6.39 18.79 76.26
C PRO A 49 -7.29 19.76 75.51
N LEU A 50 -7.65 20.89 76.14
CA LEU A 50 -8.48 21.92 75.51
C LEU A 50 -7.75 22.59 74.34
N MET A 51 -6.48 22.94 74.53
CA MET A 51 -5.64 23.50 73.45
C MET A 51 -5.43 22.51 72.30
N ILE A 52 -5.19 21.24 72.61
CA ILE A 52 -5.07 20.18 71.60
C ILE A 52 -6.39 20.02 70.83
N GLY A 53 -7.54 20.06 71.53
CA GLY A 53 -8.86 20.00 70.91
C GLY A 53 -9.11 21.16 69.95
N VAL A 54 -8.83 22.39 70.36
CA VAL A 54 -8.98 23.59 69.50
C VAL A 54 -8.04 23.54 68.31
N LEU A 55 -6.77 23.18 68.51
CA LEU A 55 -5.80 23.03 67.42
C LEU A 55 -6.22 21.95 66.42
N SER A 56 -6.78 20.83 66.90
CA SER A 56 -7.30 19.77 66.05
C SER A 56 -8.45 20.28 65.16
N VAL A 57 -9.41 21.01 65.73
CA VAL A 57 -10.51 21.60 64.95
C VAL A 57 -9.99 22.60 63.91
N VAL A 58 -9.08 23.51 64.28
CA VAL A 58 -8.49 24.48 63.33
C VAL A 58 -7.74 23.76 62.20
N PHE A 59 -6.98 22.72 62.52
CA PHE A 59 -6.26 21.93 61.54
C PHE A 59 -7.22 21.21 60.57
N THR A 60 -8.34 20.64 61.06
CA THR A 60 -9.34 20.02 60.19
C THR A 60 -9.99 21.01 59.22
N ILE A 61 -10.27 22.24 59.66
CA ILE A 61 -10.84 23.29 58.80
C ILE A 61 -9.82 23.70 57.73
N LEU A 62 -8.54 23.86 58.08
CA LEU A 62 -7.48 24.18 57.13
C LEU A 62 -7.30 23.08 56.08
N GLN A 63 -7.29 21.81 56.51
CA GLN A 63 -7.21 20.68 55.60
C GLN A 63 -8.39 20.64 54.64
N LEU A 64 -9.60 20.92 55.13
CA LEU A 64 -10.79 20.98 54.29
C LEU A 64 -10.67 22.07 53.22
N GLN A 65 -10.17 23.26 53.57
CA GLN A 65 -9.97 24.35 52.61
C GLN A 65 -8.93 24.00 51.54
N ILE A 66 -7.80 23.38 51.93
CA ILE A 66 -6.76 22.95 50.98
C ILE A 66 -7.31 21.86 50.05
N ALA A 67 -8.06 20.90 50.59
CA ALA A 67 -8.67 19.82 49.81
C ALA A 67 -9.69 20.36 48.79
N GLN A 68 -10.52 21.33 49.19
CA GLN A 68 -11.47 21.98 48.27
C GLN A 68 -10.76 22.72 47.14
N LYS A 69 -9.74 23.52 47.47
CA LYS A 69 -8.96 24.27 46.47
C LYS A 69 -8.21 23.35 45.50
N ASN A 70 -7.70 22.22 45.99
CA ASN A 70 -7.05 21.22 45.14
C ASN A 70 -8.08 20.54 44.22
N ARG A 71 -9.25 20.16 44.75
CA ARG A 71 -10.33 19.58 43.95
C ARG A 71 -10.80 20.52 42.83
N GLU A 72 -10.90 21.82 43.09
CA GLU A 72 -11.25 22.81 42.06
C GLU A 72 -10.20 22.88 40.95
N LYS A 73 -8.91 22.90 41.31
CA LYS A 73 -7.81 22.85 40.33
C LYS A 73 -7.84 21.57 39.52
N ASP A 74 -8.03 20.43 40.16
CA ASP A 74 -8.09 19.13 39.49
C ASP A 74 -9.27 19.07 38.51
N LEU A 75 -10.42 19.63 38.89
CA LEU A 75 -11.57 19.76 37.99
C LEU A 75 -11.29 20.68 36.81
N GLN A 76 -10.62 21.80 37.02
CA GLN A 76 -10.23 22.71 35.94
C GLN A 76 -9.25 22.05 34.96
N ILE A 77 -8.23 21.37 35.48
CA ILE A 77 -7.26 20.63 34.69
C ILE A 77 -7.96 19.53 33.89
N ALA A 78 -8.83 18.74 34.52
CA ALA A 78 -9.57 17.67 33.85
C ALA A 78 -10.47 18.21 32.72
N ASN A 79 -11.12 19.35 32.92
CA ASN A 79 -11.94 19.98 31.89
C ASN A 79 -11.08 20.51 30.73
N LEU A 80 -9.96 21.15 31.03
CA LEU A 80 -9.03 21.67 30.01
C LEU A 80 -8.44 20.52 29.18
N THR A 81 -7.99 19.44 29.82
CA THR A 81 -7.47 18.27 29.13
C THR A 81 -8.52 17.65 28.22
N ARG A 82 -9.77 17.49 28.69
CA ARG A 82 -10.87 16.98 27.84
C ARG A 82 -11.14 17.85 26.63
N GLN A 83 -11.08 19.17 26.77
CA GLN A 83 -11.28 20.10 25.65
C GLN A 83 -10.14 19.97 24.63
N GLN A 84 -8.89 19.94 25.10
CA GLN A 84 -7.73 19.75 24.23
C GLN A 84 -7.79 18.41 23.50
N ASP A 85 -8.13 17.33 24.21
CA ASP A 85 -8.27 16.00 23.60
C ASP A 85 -9.36 15.97 22.54
N TYR A 86 -10.48 16.67 22.77
CA TYR A 86 -11.55 16.80 21.80
C TYR A 86 -11.08 17.54 20.54
N GLU A 87 -10.40 18.67 20.69
CA GLU A 87 -9.88 19.47 19.58
C GLU A 87 -8.84 18.69 18.76
N ILE A 88 -7.92 17.98 19.44
CA ILE A 88 -6.93 17.13 18.79
C ILE A 88 -7.62 15.98 18.04
N ALA A 89 -8.64 15.36 18.62
CA ALA A 89 -9.39 14.28 17.98
C ALA A 89 -10.13 14.77 16.74
N GLU A 90 -10.73 15.96 16.79
CA GLU A 90 -11.40 16.56 15.63
C GLU A 90 -10.41 16.89 14.52
N LEU A 91 -9.29 17.53 14.86
CA LEU A 91 -8.23 17.85 13.90
C LEU A 91 -7.69 16.59 13.22
N ARG A 92 -7.45 15.52 13.98
CA ARG A 92 -7.03 14.22 13.44
C ARG A 92 -8.07 13.64 12.50
N ARG A 93 -9.35 13.66 12.86
CA ARG A 93 -10.43 13.19 11.98
C ARG A 93 -10.49 13.96 10.66
N GLN A 94 -10.35 15.29 10.71
CA GLN A 94 -10.32 16.12 9.51
C GLN A 94 -9.08 15.82 8.65
N GLN A 95 -7.92 15.67 9.29
CA GLN A 95 -6.68 15.29 8.61
C GLN A 95 -6.81 13.93 7.92
N ASP A 96 -7.34 12.92 8.61
CA ASP A 96 -7.55 11.58 8.07
C ASP A 96 -8.52 11.60 6.88
N GLN A 97 -9.61 12.38 6.97
CA GLN A 97 -10.53 12.57 5.85
C GLN A 97 -9.85 13.23 4.65
N ASN A 98 -9.04 14.28 4.87
CA ASN A 98 -8.30 14.94 3.80
C ASN A 98 -7.28 14.00 3.14
N ILE A 99 -6.53 13.23 3.93
CA ILE A 99 -5.59 12.22 3.42
C ILE A 99 -6.33 11.18 2.58
N SER A 100 -7.47 10.68 3.07
CA SER A 100 -8.29 9.70 2.36
C SER A 100 -8.80 10.25 1.03
N ASN A 101 -9.29 11.49 0.99
CA ASN A 101 -9.74 12.14 -0.23
C ASN A 101 -8.60 12.33 -1.24
N GLN A 102 -7.43 12.77 -0.78
CA GLN A 102 -6.25 12.92 -1.63
C GLN A 102 -5.77 11.60 -2.22
N LEU A 103 -5.78 10.53 -1.43
CA LEU A 103 -5.44 9.19 -1.90
C LEU A 103 -6.42 8.72 -2.97
N ARG A 104 -7.73 8.87 -2.71
CA ARG A 104 -8.77 8.52 -3.68
C ARG A 104 -8.63 9.31 -4.99
N GLU A 105 -8.30 10.59 -4.92
CA GLU A 105 -8.07 11.42 -6.10
C GLU A 105 -6.86 10.92 -6.90
N LYS A 106 -5.75 10.62 -6.24
CA LYS A 106 -4.55 10.06 -6.89
C LYS A 106 -4.83 8.71 -7.54
N ASP A 107 -5.56 7.83 -6.86
CA ASP A 107 -5.94 6.52 -7.41
C ASP A 107 -6.79 6.68 -8.67
N LEU A 108 -7.74 7.63 -8.67
CA LEU A 108 -8.53 7.95 -9.86
C LEU A 108 -7.68 8.52 -11.01
N GLN A 109 -6.72 9.39 -10.71
CA GLN A 109 -5.80 9.94 -11.71
C GLN A 109 -4.94 8.83 -12.33
N ILE A 110 -4.37 7.94 -11.51
CA ILE A 110 -3.58 6.79 -11.96
C ILE A 110 -4.44 5.89 -12.84
N ALA A 111 -5.65 5.53 -12.40
CA ALA A 111 -6.55 4.69 -13.18
C ALA A 111 -6.90 5.29 -14.55
N ASN A 112 -7.14 6.60 -14.61
CA ASN A 112 -7.39 7.29 -15.87
C ASN A 112 -6.17 7.29 -16.78
N LEU A 113 -4.98 7.57 -16.24
CA LEU A 113 -3.74 7.56 -17.01
C LEU A 113 -3.43 6.16 -17.57
N THR A 114 -3.59 5.12 -16.75
CA THR A 114 -3.40 3.72 -17.18
C THR A 114 -4.36 3.37 -18.32
N ARG A 115 -5.65 3.72 -18.19
CA ARG A 115 -6.63 3.49 -19.27
C ARG A 115 -6.27 4.20 -20.56
N GLN A 116 -5.77 5.44 -20.48
CA GLN A 116 -5.32 6.18 -21.66
C GLN A 116 -4.10 5.53 -22.30
N GLN A 117 -3.13 5.09 -21.51
CA GLN A 117 -1.96 4.39 -22.01
C GLN A 117 -2.34 3.05 -22.67
N ASP A 118 -3.20 2.27 -22.03
CA ASP A 118 -3.70 1.01 -22.58
C ASP A 118 -4.42 1.22 -23.92
N TYR A 119 -5.23 2.28 -24.02
CA TYR A 119 -5.90 2.65 -25.26
C TYR A 119 -4.89 2.97 -26.38
N LEU A 120 -3.86 3.78 -26.10
CA LEU A 120 -2.84 4.13 -27.07
C LEU A 120 -2.03 2.92 -27.52
N ILE A 121 -1.66 2.03 -26.59
CA ILE A 121 -0.95 0.78 -26.90
C ILE A 121 -1.82 -0.12 -27.78
N ALA A 122 -3.12 -0.24 -27.46
CA ALA A 122 -4.04 -1.05 -28.26
C ALA A 122 -4.25 -0.47 -29.66
N GLU A 123 -4.30 0.85 -29.80
CA GLU A 123 -4.38 1.51 -31.10
C GLU A 123 -3.11 1.29 -31.92
N GLN A 124 -1.93 1.46 -31.33
CA GLN A 124 -0.65 1.22 -31.99
C GLN A 124 -0.52 -0.24 -32.46
N ARG A 125 -0.90 -1.21 -31.61
CA ARG A 125 -0.91 -2.64 -31.98
C ARG A 125 -1.83 -2.91 -33.15
N ARG A 126 -3.06 -2.35 -33.13
CA ARG A 126 -3.99 -2.49 -34.26
C ARG A 126 -3.42 -1.93 -35.56
N GLN A 127 -2.76 -0.78 -35.51
CA GLN A 127 -2.12 -0.20 -36.70
C GLN A 127 -1.00 -1.09 -37.23
N GLN A 128 -0.13 -1.59 -36.34
CA GLN A 128 0.94 -2.53 -36.70
C GLN A 128 0.38 -3.83 -37.30
N ASP A 129 -0.67 -4.39 -36.73
CA ASP A 129 -1.31 -5.60 -37.24
C ASP A 129 -1.89 -5.39 -38.65
N ILE A 130 -2.49 -4.21 -38.90
CA ILE A 130 -3.00 -3.84 -40.23
C ILE A 130 -1.86 -3.71 -41.25
N GLU A 131 -0.76 -3.07 -40.86
CA GLU A 131 0.42 -2.88 -41.72
C GLU A 131 1.06 -4.23 -42.07
N LEU A 132 1.32 -5.07 -41.07
CA LEU A 132 1.83 -6.43 -41.26
C LEU A 132 0.91 -7.26 -42.17
N ALA A 133 -0.41 -7.20 -41.95
CA ALA A 133 -1.37 -7.91 -42.79
C ALA A 133 -1.41 -7.38 -44.23
N ARG A 134 -1.10 -6.09 -44.45
CA ARG A 134 -0.99 -5.52 -45.79
C ARG A 134 0.29 -6.01 -46.47
N GLU A 135 1.42 -5.93 -45.79
CA GLU A 135 2.72 -6.40 -46.30
C GLU A 135 2.67 -7.89 -46.66
N GLN A 136 2.09 -8.73 -45.80
CA GLN A 136 1.92 -10.16 -46.08
C GLN A 136 1.10 -10.39 -47.34
N ARG A 137 -0.03 -9.69 -47.50
CA ARG A 137 -0.86 -9.80 -48.72
C ARG A 137 -0.14 -9.31 -49.97
N GLU A 138 0.71 -8.29 -49.86
CA GLU A 138 1.53 -7.81 -50.98
C GLU A 138 2.59 -8.82 -51.38
N GLN A 139 3.29 -9.39 -50.40
CA GLN A 139 4.27 -10.45 -50.63
C GLN A 139 3.62 -11.68 -51.24
N GLU A 140 2.47 -12.14 -50.73
CA GLU A 140 1.72 -13.27 -51.30
C GLU A 140 1.36 -13.02 -52.76
N ARG A 141 0.82 -11.83 -53.09
CA ARG A 141 0.53 -11.46 -54.48
C ARG A 141 1.77 -11.50 -55.36
N GLU A 142 2.90 -11.01 -54.86
CA GLU A 142 4.15 -11.02 -55.61
C GLU A 142 4.68 -12.44 -55.81
N PHE A 143 4.61 -13.30 -54.80
CA PHE A 143 4.99 -14.70 -54.90
C PHE A 143 4.11 -15.45 -55.90
N ASP A 144 2.81 -15.19 -55.90
CA ASP A 144 1.87 -15.80 -56.85
C ASP A 144 2.12 -15.35 -58.28
N ASP A 145 2.34 -14.05 -58.52
CA ASP A 145 2.70 -13.53 -59.86
C ASP A 145 4.01 -14.17 -60.37
N ARG A 146 5.03 -14.27 -59.49
CA ARG A 146 6.29 -14.95 -59.84
C ARG A 146 6.05 -16.42 -60.19
N ARG A 147 5.25 -17.14 -59.40
CA ARG A 147 4.90 -18.54 -59.65
C ARG A 147 4.14 -18.72 -60.96
N GLN A 148 3.18 -17.85 -61.26
CA GLN A 148 2.44 -17.87 -62.53
C GLN A 148 3.39 -17.70 -63.72
N LYS A 149 4.31 -16.73 -63.65
CA LYS A 149 5.32 -16.52 -64.70
C LYS A 149 6.26 -17.72 -64.86
N ASP A 150 6.70 -18.33 -63.76
CA ASP A 150 7.53 -19.54 -63.80
C ASP A 150 6.77 -20.74 -64.40
N GLN A 151 5.48 -20.89 -64.10
CA GLN A 151 4.61 -21.89 -64.72
C GLN A 151 4.44 -21.67 -66.23
N VAL A 152 4.20 -20.43 -66.66
CA VAL A 152 4.09 -20.07 -68.09
C VAL A 152 5.40 -20.40 -68.83
N LEU A 153 6.55 -20.06 -68.25
CA LEU A 153 7.86 -20.40 -68.81
C LEU A 153 8.07 -21.91 -68.90
N SER A 154 7.78 -22.65 -67.82
CA SER A 154 7.94 -24.10 -67.79
C SER A 154 7.03 -24.81 -68.80
N SER A 155 5.76 -24.37 -68.91
CA SER A 155 4.82 -24.89 -69.90
C SER A 155 5.31 -24.64 -71.33
N TYR A 156 5.86 -23.45 -71.59
CA TYR A 156 6.46 -23.14 -72.88
C TYR A 156 7.64 -24.06 -73.20
N LEU A 157 8.58 -24.24 -72.27
CA LEU A 157 9.76 -25.10 -72.48
C LEU A 157 9.35 -26.55 -72.75
N LYS A 158 8.32 -27.04 -72.06
CA LYS A 158 7.75 -28.37 -72.29
C LYS A 158 7.11 -28.49 -73.68
N ASP A 159 6.25 -27.54 -74.05
CA ASP A 159 5.64 -27.48 -75.39
C ASP A 159 6.71 -27.51 -76.49
N MET A 160 7.79 -26.73 -76.32
CA MET A 160 8.92 -26.69 -77.26
C MET A 160 9.66 -28.01 -77.32
N SER A 161 9.97 -28.63 -76.17
CA SER A 161 10.60 -29.95 -76.11
C SER A 161 9.75 -31.02 -76.79
N ASP A 162 8.44 -31.05 -76.52
CA ASP A 162 7.53 -32.03 -77.12
C ASP A 162 7.45 -31.86 -78.64
N MET A 163 7.37 -30.62 -79.14
CA MET A 163 7.37 -30.32 -80.58
C MET A 163 8.69 -30.69 -81.28
N LEU A 164 9.82 -30.61 -80.58
CA LEU A 164 11.14 -31.02 -81.10
C LEU A 164 11.30 -32.56 -81.09
N LEU A 165 10.78 -33.24 -80.06
CA LEU A 165 10.91 -34.69 -79.87
C LEU A 165 9.87 -35.51 -80.67
N GLN A 166 8.66 -35.00 -80.90
CA GLN A 166 7.62 -35.70 -81.68
C GLN A 166 7.95 -35.79 -83.18
N THR A 167 9.00 -35.12 -83.66
CA THR A 167 9.35 -35.08 -85.08
C THR A 167 10.57 -35.92 -85.39
N ASN A 168 10.38 -36.97 -86.21
CA ASN A 168 11.46 -37.48 -87.05
C ASN A 168 12.05 -36.30 -87.83
N ILE A 169 13.37 -36.18 -87.74
CA ILE A 169 14.24 -35.00 -87.91
C ILE A 169 14.18 -34.31 -89.30
N THR A 170 13.31 -34.72 -90.23
CA THR A 170 13.55 -34.50 -91.66
C THR A 170 12.78 -33.37 -92.35
N VAL A 171 11.83 -32.66 -91.73
CA VAL A 171 11.19 -31.50 -92.42
C VAL A 171 10.91 -30.34 -91.47
N TYR A 172 11.83 -29.40 -91.44
CA TYR A 172 11.65 -28.04 -90.90
C TYR A 172 10.75 -27.25 -91.86
N SER A 173 9.43 -27.44 -91.80
CA SER A 173 8.50 -26.67 -92.64
C SER A 173 8.41 -25.21 -92.19
N GLU A 174 8.35 -24.26 -93.14
CA GLU A 174 8.23 -22.81 -92.87
C GLU A 174 7.08 -22.49 -91.89
N THR A 175 5.99 -23.24 -92.00
CA THR A 175 4.79 -23.12 -91.15
C THR A 175 5.11 -23.37 -89.67
N ARG A 176 5.99 -24.33 -89.34
CA ARG A 176 6.39 -24.60 -87.95
C ARG A 176 7.26 -23.49 -87.38
N SER A 177 8.20 -22.96 -88.16
CA SER A 177 9.03 -21.83 -87.71
C SER A 177 8.19 -20.60 -87.36
N THR A 178 7.09 -20.41 -88.09
CA THR A 178 6.14 -19.32 -87.86
C THR A 178 5.35 -19.53 -86.56
N ILE A 179 4.91 -20.77 -86.30
CA ILE A 179 4.21 -21.15 -85.07
C ILE A 179 5.16 -21.02 -83.85
N PHE A 180 6.42 -21.45 -83.99
CA PHE A 180 7.45 -21.30 -82.97
C PHE A 180 7.64 -19.82 -82.61
N ARG A 181 7.92 -18.97 -83.60
CA ARG A 181 8.09 -17.52 -83.39
C ARG A 181 6.86 -16.87 -82.77
N ALA A 182 5.66 -17.25 -83.20
CA ALA A 182 4.41 -16.73 -82.65
C ALA A 182 4.22 -17.11 -81.17
N LYS A 183 4.45 -18.38 -80.79
CA LYS A 183 4.39 -18.84 -79.40
C LYS A 183 5.45 -18.18 -78.52
N THR A 184 6.70 -18.09 -79.01
CA THR A 184 7.80 -17.42 -78.32
C THR A 184 7.49 -15.95 -78.06
N LEU A 185 6.99 -15.22 -79.07
CA LEU A 185 6.64 -13.80 -78.93
C LEU A 185 5.48 -13.59 -77.95
N ALA A 186 4.49 -14.50 -77.93
CA ALA A 186 3.37 -14.45 -77.00
C ALA A 186 3.81 -14.64 -75.54
N VAL A 187 4.81 -15.50 -75.30
CA VAL A 187 5.35 -15.78 -73.97
C VAL A 187 6.31 -14.68 -73.49
N ILE A 188 7.16 -14.13 -74.36
CA ILE A 188 8.07 -13.02 -74.02
C ILE A 188 7.30 -11.78 -73.52
N ARG A 189 6.10 -11.52 -74.07
CA ARG A 189 5.25 -10.39 -73.64
C ARG A 189 4.69 -10.55 -72.22
N GLN A 190 4.65 -11.76 -71.68
CA GLN A 190 4.05 -12.07 -70.38
C GLN A 190 5.08 -12.27 -69.26
N LEU A 191 6.36 -12.36 -69.61
CA LEU A 191 7.45 -12.66 -68.69
C LEU A 191 8.29 -11.43 -68.34
N ASP A 192 8.93 -11.49 -67.18
CA ASP A 192 9.84 -10.44 -66.72
C ASP A 192 11.16 -10.44 -67.50
N PRO A 193 11.87 -9.29 -67.56
CA PRO A 193 13.13 -9.17 -68.29
C PRO A 193 14.18 -10.24 -67.98
N LYS A 194 14.28 -10.68 -66.71
CA LYS A 194 15.18 -11.76 -66.29
C LYS A 194 14.85 -13.08 -66.97
N ARG A 195 13.57 -13.47 -67.01
CA ARG A 195 13.07 -14.71 -67.61
C ARG A 195 13.10 -14.65 -69.13
N ASN A 196 12.90 -13.47 -69.70
CA ASN A 196 13.09 -13.23 -71.14
C ASN A 196 14.53 -13.45 -71.58
N ALA A 197 15.52 -13.05 -70.77
CA ALA A 197 16.92 -13.32 -71.07
C ALA A 197 17.21 -14.84 -71.15
N PHE A 198 16.63 -15.63 -70.24
CA PHE A 198 16.73 -17.10 -70.29
C PHE A 198 16.08 -17.69 -71.53
N LEU A 199 14.91 -17.18 -71.95
CA LEU A 199 14.26 -17.61 -73.19
C LEU A 199 15.09 -17.31 -74.43
N ILE A 200 15.73 -16.14 -74.48
CA ILE A 200 16.55 -15.73 -75.61
C ILE A 200 17.83 -16.59 -75.68
N GLN A 201 18.38 -17.04 -74.55
CA GLN A 201 19.51 -17.99 -74.53
C GLN A 201 19.13 -19.40 -74.97
N PHE A 202 17.86 -19.78 -74.84
CA PHE A 202 17.36 -21.11 -75.20
C PHE A 202 17.06 -21.25 -76.71
N LEU A 203 16.76 -20.14 -77.40
CA LEU A 203 16.51 -20.07 -78.84
C LEU A 203 17.82 -20.12 -79.64
#